data_AF-A0A9X0FD09-F1
#
_entry.id   AF-A0A9X0FD09-F1
#
_cell.length_a   1.000
_cell.length_b   1.000
_cell.length_c   1.000
_cell.angle_alpha   90.00
_cell.angle_beta   90.00
_cell.angle_gamma   90.00
#
_symmetry.space_group_name_H-M   'P 1'
#
loop_
_entity.id
_entity.type
_entity.pdbx_description
1 polymer ?
#
loop_
_entity_poly.entity_id
_entity_poly.type
_entity_poly.pdbx_seq_one_letter_code
_entity_poly.pdbx_strand_id
1 'polypeptide(L)'
;MEEFVYLRPVFKSILAAPILVMLIVLRQKKELINEFSLWFISVLCIGVSAITLFMSGFIVDEYNLGGDPQSFCMFIAIGCISGLNFIIYYRRQ
;
A
#
# COMPACT_ATOMS: atom_id res chain seq x y z
N MET A 1 -15.29 17.01 3.24
CA MET A 1 -14.46 18.04 3.88
C MET A 1 -13.07 18.01 3.25
N GLU A 2 -12.49 19.16 2.95
CA GLU A 2 -11.40 19.32 1.97
C GLU A 2 -10.07 18.67 2.38
N GLU A 3 -9.85 18.37 3.66
CA GLU A 3 -8.58 17.80 4.13
C GLU A 3 -8.32 16.35 3.66
N PHE A 4 -9.37 15.52 3.52
CA PHE A 4 -9.22 14.16 2.98
C PHE A 4 -8.91 14.13 1.49
N VAL A 5 -9.14 15.24 0.77
CA VAL A 5 -8.84 15.33 -0.66
C VAL A 5 -7.33 15.26 -0.90
N TYR A 6 -6.51 15.72 0.05
CA TYR A 6 -5.05 15.71 -0.08
C TYR A 6 -4.40 14.39 0.35
N LEU A 7 -5.01 13.66 1.29
CA LEU A 7 -4.53 12.35 1.75
C LEU A 7 -4.86 11.21 0.78
N ARG A 8 -6.01 11.26 0.10
CA ARG A 8 -6.41 10.23 -0.89
C ARG A 8 -5.39 10.01 -2.03
N PRO A 9 -4.79 11.05 -2.64
CA PRO A 9 -3.70 10.92 -3.60
C PRO A 9 -2.49 10.16 -3.06
N VAL A 10 -2.15 10.37 -1.77
CA VAL A 10 -1.03 9.68 -1.11
C VAL A 10 -1.32 8.19 -0.98
N PHE A 11 -2.52 7.80 -0.54
CA PHE A 11 -2.90 6.39 -0.53
C PHE A 11 -2.91 5.77 -1.92
N LYS A 12 -3.39 6.50 -2.94
CA LYS A 12 -3.36 6.03 -4.33
C LYS A 12 -1.95 5.83 -4.86
N SER A 13 -1.01 6.72 -4.55
CA SER A 13 0.38 6.58 -4.99
C SER A 13 1.08 5.41 -4.29
N ILE A 14 0.84 5.24 -2.97
CA ILE A 14 1.35 4.08 -2.23
C ILE A 14 0.74 2.79 -2.77
N LEU A 15 -0.55 2.76 -3.13
CA LEU A 15 -1.22 1.61 -3.73
C LEU A 15 -0.70 1.26 -5.14
N ALA A 16 -0.27 2.26 -5.92
CA ALA A 16 0.28 2.02 -7.25
C ALA A 16 1.61 1.23 -7.20
N ALA A 17 2.43 1.43 -6.16
CA ALA A 17 3.70 0.73 -6.00
C ALA A 17 3.58 -0.81 -5.91
N PRO A 18 2.77 -1.41 -5.00
CA PRO A 18 2.61 -2.86 -4.93
C PRO A 18 1.91 -3.43 -6.17
N ILE A 19 1.06 -2.67 -6.86
CA ILE A 19 0.49 -3.08 -8.16
C ILE A 19 1.59 -3.16 -9.23
N LEU A 20 2.49 -2.17 -9.30
CA LEU A 20 3.62 -2.21 -10.22
C LEU A 20 4.54 -3.40 -9.94
N VAL A 21 4.84 -3.65 -8.66
CA VAL A 21 5.61 -4.84 -8.25
C VAL A 21 4.92 -6.12 -8.72
N MET A 22 3.59 -6.23 -8.56
CA MET A 22 2.81 -7.37 -9.04
C MET A 22 3.00 -7.59 -10.54
N LEU A 23 2.88 -6.53 -11.34
CA LEU A 23 3.07 -6.60 -12.79
C LEU A 23 4.49 -7.01 -13.17
N ILE A 24 5.51 -6.49 -12.48
CA ILE A 24 6.90 -6.86 -12.71
C ILE A 24 7.13 -8.33 -12.38
N VAL A 25 6.68 -8.82 -11.22
CA VAL A 25 6.85 -10.23 -10.80
C VAL A 25 6.14 -11.19 -11.76
N LEU A 26 4.98 -10.80 -12.31
CA LEU A 26 4.27 -11.59 -13.32
C LEU A 26 4.98 -11.61 -14.68
N ARG A 27 5.58 -10.50 -15.11
CA ARG A 27 6.14 -10.34 -16.47
C ARG A 27 7.64 -10.58 -16.58
N GLN A 28 8.38 -10.53 -15.47
CA GLN A 28 9.82 -10.74 -15.46
C GLN A 28 10.14 -12.08 -16.15
N LYS A 29 11.20 -12.18 -16.95
CA LYS A 29 11.67 -13.47 -17.52
C LYS A 29 12.96 -13.94 -16.87
N LYS A 30 13.74 -12.98 -16.35
CA LYS A 30 14.88 -13.14 -15.45
C LYS A 30 14.50 -12.48 -14.13
N GLU A 31 15.11 -12.87 -13.03
CA GLU A 31 14.83 -12.27 -11.72
C GLU A 31 15.27 -10.80 -11.70
N LEU A 32 14.29 -9.90 -11.86
CA LEU A 32 14.50 -8.45 -11.73
C LEU A 32 14.31 -8.00 -10.29
N ILE A 33 13.37 -8.65 -9.57
CA ILE A 33 13.09 -8.41 -8.17
C ILE A 33 13.51 -9.66 -7.40
N ASN A 34 14.40 -9.48 -6.43
CA ASN A 34 14.83 -10.54 -5.53
C ASN A 34 13.90 -10.61 -4.31
N GLU A 35 13.93 -11.72 -3.57
CA GLU A 35 13.13 -11.92 -2.35
C GLU A 35 13.32 -10.77 -1.34
N PHE A 36 14.57 -10.36 -1.11
CA PHE A 36 14.90 -9.25 -0.22
C PHE A 36 14.25 -7.93 -0.67
N SER A 37 14.29 -7.63 -1.97
CA SER A 37 13.69 -6.42 -2.54
C SER A 37 12.17 -6.45 -2.40
N LEU A 38 11.54 -7.60 -2.64
CA LEU A 38 10.10 -7.78 -2.47
C LEU A 38 9.66 -7.54 -1.03
N TRP A 39 10.42 -8.08 -0.08
CA TRP A 39 10.17 -7.91 1.35
C TRP A 39 10.33 -6.45 1.77
N PHE A 40 11.43 -5.82 1.37
CA PHE A 40 11.71 -4.44 1.70
C PHE A 40 10.63 -3.48 1.15
N ILE A 41 10.24 -3.62 -0.12
CA ILE A 41 9.19 -2.79 -0.73
C ILE A 41 7.85 -2.99 -0.02
N SER A 42 7.50 -4.23 0.34
CA SER A 42 6.24 -4.54 1.02
C SER A 42 6.18 -3.93 2.41
N VAL A 43 7.25 -4.07 3.21
CA VAL A 43 7.34 -3.47 4.54
C VAL A 43 7.25 -1.95 4.45
N LEU A 44 7.91 -1.32 3.47
CA LEU A 44 7.81 0.13 3.27
C LEU A 44 6.38 0.56 2.89
N CYS A 45 5.72 -0.13 1.95
CA CYS A 45 4.36 0.25 1.53
C CYS A 45 3.37 0.11 2.70
N ILE A 46 3.43 -0.98 3.46
CA ILE A 46 2.56 -1.22 4.61
C ILE A 46 2.87 -0.23 5.74
N GLY A 47 4.15 -0.04 6.07
CA GLY A 47 4.56 0.87 7.13
C GLY A 47 4.17 2.32 6.87
N VAL A 48 4.45 2.83 5.67
CA VAL A 48 4.11 4.21 5.30
C VAL A 48 2.59 4.41 5.24
N SER A 49 1.84 3.46 4.69
CA SER A 49 0.38 3.56 4.65
C SER A 49 -0.26 3.45 6.04
N ALA A 50 0.28 2.62 6.94
CA ALA A 50 -0.16 2.53 8.32
C ALA A 50 0.06 3.85 9.08
N ILE A 51 1.25 4.45 8.96
CA ILE A 51 1.55 5.76 9.58
C ILE A 51 0.62 6.83 9.02
N THR A 52 0.39 6.84 7.70
CA THR A 52 -0.51 7.81 7.06
C THR A 52 -1.95 7.67 7.56
N LEU A 53 -2.43 6.44 7.71
CA LEU A 53 -3.76 6.16 8.25
C LEU A 53 -3.88 6.56 9.72
N PHE A 54 -2.85 6.29 10.51
CA PHE A 54 -2.80 6.69 11.91
C PHE A 54 -2.85 8.21 12.07
N MET A 55 -2.09 8.95 11.26
CA MET A 55 -2.12 10.42 11.24
C MET A 55 -3.49 10.95 10.78
N SER A 56 -4.15 10.28 9.83
CA SER A 56 -5.52 10.66 9.45
C SER A 56 -6.52 10.49 10.60
N GLY A 57 -6.28 9.54 11.51
CA GLY A 57 -7.11 9.34 12.71
C GLY A 57 -7.03 10.54 13.66
N PHE A 58 -5.84 11.08 13.91
CA PHE A 58 -5.68 12.29 14.71
C PHE A 58 -6.40 13.49 14.11
N ILE A 59 -6.35 13.65 12.78
CA ILE A 59 -7.06 14.73 12.07
C ILE A 59 -8.57 14.59 12.29
N VAL A 60 -9.10 13.37 12.15
CA VAL A 60 -10.53 13.09 12.35
C VAL A 60 -10.97 13.44 13.78
N ASP A 61 -10.17 13.07 14.78
CA ASP A 61 -10.48 13.34 16.18
C ASP A 61 -10.43 14.85 16.50
N GLU A 62 -9.40 15.56 16.04
CA GLU A 62 -9.23 16.99 16.28
C GLU A 62 -10.38 17.82 15.70
N TYR A 63 -10.81 17.49 14.48
CA TYR A 63 -11.89 18.19 13.80
C TYR A 63 -13.29 17.61 14.10
N ASN A 64 -13.38 16.62 15.00
CA ASN A 64 -14.62 15.91 15.34
C ASN A 64 -15.39 15.41 14.10
N LEU A 65 -14.66 14.84 13.14
CA LEU A 65 -15.18 14.36 11.86
C LEU A 65 -15.51 12.88 11.90
N GLY A 66 -16.25 12.42 10.90
CA GLY A 66 -16.29 11.01 10.57
C GLY A 66 -15.01 10.60 9.85
N GLY A 67 -14.47 9.42 10.17
CA GLY A 67 -13.32 8.84 9.46
C GLY A 67 -13.57 8.65 7.96
N ASP A 68 -12.50 8.52 7.16
CA ASP A 68 -12.59 8.29 5.72
C ASP A 68 -12.52 6.78 5.38
N PRO A 69 -13.65 6.15 5.02
CA PRO A 69 -13.68 4.71 4.75
C PRO A 69 -12.84 4.34 3.53
N GLN A 70 -12.70 5.26 2.58
CA GLN A 70 -11.96 5.04 1.34
C GLN A 70 -10.47 4.82 1.62
N SER A 71 -9.84 5.68 2.44
CA SER A 71 -8.43 5.54 2.81
C SER A 71 -8.18 4.25 3.61
N PHE A 72 -9.12 3.87 4.48
CA PHE A 72 -9.05 2.60 5.19
C PHE A 72 -9.11 1.39 4.24
N CYS A 73 -10.04 1.38 3.27
CA CYS A 73 -10.11 0.33 2.26
C CYS A 73 -8.82 0.24 1.42
N MET A 74 -8.20 1.38 1.08
CA MET A 74 -6.93 1.40 0.35
C MET A 74 -5.79 0.80 1.16
N PHE A 75 -5.72 1.06 2.47
CA PHE A 75 -4.74 0.43 3.36
C PHE A 75 -4.88 -1.10 3.37
N ILE A 76 -6.10 -1.61 3.51
CA ILE A 76 -6.36 -3.05 3.44
C ILE A 76 -5.95 -3.62 2.06
N ALA A 77 -6.27 -2.91 0.98
CA ALA A 77 -5.87 -3.32 -0.37
C ALA A 77 -4.34 -3.38 -0.54
N ILE A 78 -3.59 -2.41 0.00
CA ILE A 78 -2.12 -2.43 0.00
C ILE A 78 -1.61 -3.69 0.70
N GLY A 79 -2.11 -3.99 1.90
CA GLY A 79 -1.74 -5.20 2.64
C GLY A 79 -2.03 -6.49 1.85
N CYS A 80 -3.22 -6.61 1.28
CA CYS A 80 -3.61 -7.76 0.47
C CYS A 80 -2.74 -7.93 -0.78
N ILE A 81 -2.48 -6.86 -1.54
CA ILE A 81 -1.66 -6.93 -2.76
C ILE A 81 -0.21 -7.25 -2.43
N SER A 82 0.35 -6.64 -1.38
CA SER A 82 1.70 -6.98 -0.89
C SER A 82 1.81 -8.46 -0.51
N GLY A 83 0.80 -9.02 0.19
CA GLY A 83 0.75 -10.45 0.49
C GLY A 83 0.62 -11.33 -0.76
N LEU A 84 -0.21 -10.93 -1.72
CA LEU A 84 -0.34 -11.63 -3.01
C LEU A 84 0.97 -11.63 -3.80
N ASN A 85 1.74 -10.53 -3.77
CA ASN A 85 3.03 -10.46 -4.44
C ASN A 85 4.02 -11.51 -3.90
N PHE A 86 4.02 -11.75 -2.59
CA PHE A 86 4.78 -12.84 -1.98
C PHE A 86 4.34 -14.21 -2.47
N ILE A 87 3.03 -14.48 -2.48
CA ILE A 87 2.49 -15.77 -2.93
C ILE A 87 2.87 -16.01 -4.40
N ILE A 88 2.73 -15.00 -5.26
CA ILE A 88 3.07 -15.11 -6.69
C ILE A 88 4.57 -15.33 -6.88
N TYR A 89 5.41 -14.62 -6.12
CA TYR A 89 6.87 -14.76 -6.21
C TYR A 89 7.32 -16.18 -5.84
N TYR A 90 6.88 -16.71 -4.69
CA TYR A 90 7.25 -18.07 -4.27
C TYR A 90 6.65 -19.18 -5.13
N ARG A 91 5.49 -18.96 -5.76
CA ARG A 91 4.93 -19.94 -6.72
C ARG A 91 5.71 -20.02 -8.03
N ARG A 92 6.54 -19.02 -8.31
CA ARG A 92 7.27 -18.88 -9.57
C ARG A 92 8.70 -19.43 -9.46
N GLN A 93 9.29 -19.37 -8.27
CA GLN A 93 10.52 -20.10 -7.96
C GLN A 93 10.27 -21.62 -8.07
#